data_AF-A0AAN6UVM5-F1
#
_entry.id   AF-A0AAN6UVM5-F1
#
_cell.length_a   1.000
_cell.length_b   1.000
_cell.length_c   1.000
_cell.angle_alpha   90.00
_cell.angle_beta   90.00
_cell.angle_gamma   90.00
#
_symmetry.space_group_name_H-M   'P 1'
#
loop_
_entity.id
_entity.type
_entity.pdbx_description
1 polymer ?
#
loop_
_entity_poly.entity_id
_entity_poly.type
_entity_poly.pdbx_seq_one_letter_code
_entity_poly.pdbx_strand_id
1 'polypeptide(L)'
;MDSPYHRELQAAIAVAEKAARISRDVLAAASQAAGAREVPSDAALKVEGEGSFGLVKDDLSPVTVADFAIQALLTRTLHNAFPDDGFVGEESADELRENPKLLARISAIFSSSFSAASNSSPLFHDPTDICDAIDSCATLTPSAAGRFWVFDPIDGTKTFIRGQQYAINIALIEDGRQVLSVVACPLLSATTTAAPVNDDSVDSTGRGALLYGVRGHGAYVRPLFAAPDEAQSRRIPRHADDAVGPEDLRSVTCWAALDSGVDVVHKGVAERLNIAFPGCDLLGWVPRWVVMALGAANTTVWVYKRRDRYAKIWDHAGAMLLFEEVGGLITDVHGKNIDLTVGRKFSVNFGFVAAPSKLHGLVLRAVQDTLKIAGKEELLQ
;
A
#
# COMPACT_ATOMS: atom_id res chain seq x y z
N MET A 1 18.12 -4.26 13.48
CA MET A 1 18.83 -3.95 12.22
C MET A 1 19.79 -2.83 12.55
N ASP A 2 21.08 -3.03 12.27
CA ASP A 2 22.10 -1.98 12.38
C ASP A 2 22.11 -1.22 11.04
N SER A 3 21.68 0.04 11.06
CA SER A 3 21.41 0.85 9.87
C SER A 3 21.48 2.33 10.24
N PRO A 4 21.92 3.22 9.32
CA PRO A 4 21.95 4.66 9.57
C PRO A 4 20.56 5.26 9.82
N TYR A 5 19.48 4.59 9.40
CA TYR A 5 18.08 5.03 9.58
C TYR A 5 17.39 4.38 10.78
N HIS A 6 18.14 4.00 11.82
CA HIS A 6 17.58 3.29 12.98
C HIS A 6 16.48 4.09 13.68
N ARG A 7 16.66 5.42 13.84
CA ARG A 7 15.70 6.29 14.51
C ARG A 7 14.42 6.43 13.69
N GLU A 8 14.56 6.65 12.39
CA GLU A 8 13.49 6.74 11.40
C GLU A 8 12.67 5.45 11.40
N LEU A 9 13.35 4.30 11.38
CA LEU A 9 12.71 2.99 11.39
C LEU A 9 11.92 2.74 12.67
N GLN A 10 12.49 3.07 13.85
CA GLN A 10 11.79 2.92 15.12
C GLN A 10 10.54 3.81 15.19
N ALA A 11 10.64 5.07 14.75
CA ALA A 11 9.52 6.00 14.74
C ALA A 11 8.41 5.52 13.78
N ALA A 12 8.78 5.13 12.55
CA ALA A 12 7.85 4.64 11.53
C ALA A 12 7.14 3.35 11.97
N ILE A 13 7.86 2.39 12.56
CA ILE A 13 7.28 1.16 13.11
C ILE A 13 6.28 1.49 14.23
N ALA A 14 6.66 2.34 15.19
CA ALA A 14 5.81 2.66 16.32
C ALA A 14 4.51 3.36 15.91
N VAL A 15 4.56 4.24 14.89
CA VAL A 15 3.36 4.90 14.39
C VAL A 15 2.52 3.98 13.50
N ALA A 16 3.13 3.10 12.70
CA ALA A 16 2.42 2.10 11.90
C ALA A 16 1.58 1.15 12.76
N GLU A 17 2.10 0.72 13.92
CA GLU A 17 1.35 -0.12 14.86
C GLU A 17 0.12 0.59 15.44
N LYS A 18 0.24 1.89 15.74
CA LYS A 18 -0.88 2.70 16.22
C LYS A 18 -1.93 2.91 15.12
N ALA A 19 -1.47 3.22 13.91
CA ALA A 19 -2.33 3.35 12.73
C ALA A 19 -3.11 2.05 12.44
N ALA A 20 -2.43 0.90 12.53
CA ALA A 20 -3.06 -0.42 12.35
C ALA A 20 -4.10 -0.75 13.43
N ARG A 21 -3.93 -0.27 14.67
CA ARG A 21 -4.97 -0.40 15.69
C ARG A 21 -6.19 0.45 15.35
N ILE A 22 -5.98 1.70 14.95
CA ILE A 22 -7.07 2.59 14.49
C ILE A 22 -7.85 1.93 13.34
N SER A 23 -7.17 1.41 12.32
CA SER A 23 -7.83 0.78 11.18
C SER A 23 -8.67 -0.45 11.60
N ARG A 24 -8.18 -1.27 12.54
CA ARG A 24 -8.93 -2.42 13.09
C ARG A 24 -10.14 -1.99 13.92
N ASP A 25 -10.00 -0.96 14.75
CA ASP A 25 -11.09 -0.45 15.56
C ASP A 25 -12.21 0.15 14.70
N VAL A 26 -11.84 0.92 13.67
CA VAL A 26 -12.79 1.49 12.71
C VAL A 26 -13.52 0.40 11.94
N LEU A 27 -12.80 -0.63 11.47
CA LEU A 27 -13.39 -1.76 10.77
C LEU A 27 -14.35 -2.55 11.68
N ALA A 28 -13.96 -2.83 12.93
CA ALA A 28 -14.79 -3.52 13.90
C ALA A 28 -16.08 -2.75 14.21
N ALA A 29 -15.98 -1.43 14.40
CA ALA A 29 -17.14 -0.56 14.64
C ALA A 29 -18.09 -0.55 13.43
N ALA A 30 -17.56 -0.56 12.21
CA ALA A 30 -18.38 -0.64 10.99
C ALA A 30 -19.12 -1.98 10.88
N SER A 31 -18.45 -3.10 11.15
CA SER A 31 -19.08 -4.43 11.14
C SER A 31 -20.18 -4.57 12.20
N GLN A 32 -19.97 -4.03 13.41
CA GLN A 32 -21.00 -4.03 14.47
C GLN A 32 -22.23 -3.21 14.07
N ALA A 33 -22.04 -2.03 13.46
CA ALA A 33 -23.13 -1.20 12.99
C ALA A 33 -23.92 -1.86 11.84
N ALA A 34 -23.26 -2.63 10.99
CA ALA A 34 -23.91 -3.39 9.92
C ALA A 34 -24.71 -4.59 10.46
N GLY A 35 -24.17 -5.34 11.42
CA GLY A 35 -24.86 -6.48 12.05
C GLY A 35 -26.08 -6.11 12.90
N ALA A 36 -26.20 -4.85 13.31
CA ALA A 36 -27.37 -4.32 14.02
C ALA A 36 -28.53 -3.90 13.08
N ARG A 37 -28.31 -3.86 11.76
CA ARG A 37 -29.36 -3.71 10.75
C ARG A 37 -29.75 -5.10 10.25
N GLU A 38 -31.00 -5.51 10.46
CA GLU A 38 -31.54 -6.76 9.87
C GLU A 38 -31.24 -6.82 8.37
N VAL A 39 -30.71 -7.97 7.93
CA VAL A 39 -30.33 -8.26 6.54
C VAL A 39 -31.61 -8.47 5.70
N PRO A 40 -31.88 -7.67 4.65
CA PRO A 40 -32.82 -8.08 3.62
C PRO A 40 -32.19 -9.24 2.83
N SER A 41 -32.92 -10.35 2.72
CA SER A 41 -32.49 -11.58 2.07
C SER A 41 -31.98 -11.37 0.63
N ASP A 42 -30.92 -12.11 0.28
CA ASP A 42 -30.27 -12.26 -1.03
C ASP A 42 -31.26 -12.46 -2.19
N ALA A 43 -31.65 -11.37 -2.87
CA ALA A 43 -32.29 -11.43 -4.19
C ALA A 43 -32.31 -10.07 -4.92
N ALA A 44 -31.25 -9.25 -4.90
CA ALA A 44 -31.24 -8.02 -5.70
C ALA A 44 -29.85 -7.40 -5.97
N LEU A 45 -28.86 -8.15 -6.46
CA LEU A 45 -27.65 -7.54 -7.03
C LEU A 45 -27.27 -8.21 -8.36
N LYS A 46 -28.09 -7.95 -9.38
CA LYS A 46 -27.65 -7.87 -10.77
C LYS A 46 -27.96 -6.46 -11.26
N VAL A 47 -26.94 -5.63 -11.41
CA VAL A 47 -27.02 -4.40 -12.21
C VAL A 47 -25.69 -4.24 -12.96
N GLU A 48 -25.76 -4.46 -14.27
CA GLU A 48 -24.83 -3.92 -15.26
C GLU A 48 -25.05 -2.40 -15.37
N GLY A 49 -23.99 -1.63 -15.63
CA GLY A 49 -24.09 -0.26 -16.15
C GLY A 49 -23.30 0.77 -15.37
N GLU A 50 -22.42 1.47 -16.08
CA GLU A 50 -21.78 2.72 -15.68
C GLU A 50 -22.82 3.72 -15.16
N GLY A 51 -22.60 4.27 -13.97
CA GLY A 51 -23.43 5.34 -13.42
C GLY A 51 -23.34 5.45 -11.90
N SER A 52 -22.62 6.48 -11.44
CA SER A 52 -22.88 7.20 -10.18
C SER A 52 -23.23 6.33 -8.95
N PHE A 53 -22.23 6.00 -8.13
CA PHE A 53 -22.47 5.80 -6.69
C PHE A 53 -22.91 7.13 -6.08
N GLY A 54 -24.20 7.43 -6.21
CA GLY A 54 -24.86 8.52 -5.49
C GLY A 54 -25.08 8.10 -4.05
N LEU A 55 -24.03 8.19 -3.22
CA LEU A 55 -24.15 8.19 -1.76
C LEU A 55 -24.04 9.63 -1.27
N VAL A 56 -25.21 10.25 -1.17
CA VAL A 56 -25.65 11.27 -0.20
C VAL A 56 -24.55 12.01 0.60
N LYS A 57 -24.39 13.31 0.27
CA LYS A 57 -23.89 14.52 0.97
C LYS A 57 -23.34 14.55 2.42
N ASP A 58 -23.24 13.45 3.16
CA ASP A 58 -22.59 13.34 4.48
C ASP A 58 -21.62 12.13 4.44
N ASP A 59 -20.48 12.23 3.75
CA ASP A 59 -19.52 11.11 3.62
C ASP A 59 -18.86 10.77 4.97
N LEU A 60 -19.52 9.87 5.71
CA LEU A 60 -19.10 9.32 6.99
C LEU A 60 -18.64 7.87 6.84
N SER A 61 -18.15 7.51 5.64
CA SER A 61 -17.76 6.14 5.36
C SER A 61 -16.64 5.70 6.34
N PRO A 62 -16.63 4.42 6.76
CA PRO A 62 -15.57 3.92 7.64
C PRO A 62 -14.18 4.13 7.07
N VAL A 63 -14.05 4.11 5.74
CA VAL A 63 -12.75 4.28 5.10
C VAL A 63 -12.27 5.73 5.18
N THR A 64 -13.14 6.70 4.86
CA THR A 64 -12.87 8.13 5.01
C THR A 64 -12.39 8.47 6.43
N VAL A 65 -13.03 7.89 7.45
CA VAL A 65 -12.64 8.07 8.86
C VAL A 65 -11.24 7.49 9.14
N ALA A 66 -10.95 6.29 8.64
CA ALA A 66 -9.67 5.63 8.85
C ALA A 66 -8.54 6.38 8.13
N ASP A 67 -8.74 6.78 6.87
CA ASP A 67 -7.76 7.48 6.04
C ASP A 67 -7.29 8.78 6.69
N PHE A 68 -8.23 9.67 7.05
CA PHE A 68 -7.90 10.93 7.68
C PHE A 68 -7.25 10.76 9.07
N ALA A 69 -7.77 9.84 9.90
CA ALA A 69 -7.22 9.61 11.23
C ALA A 69 -5.79 9.04 11.16
N ILE A 70 -5.54 8.11 10.24
CA ILE A 70 -4.22 7.50 10.06
C ILE A 70 -3.25 8.51 9.46
N GLN A 71 -3.62 9.25 8.41
CA GLN A 71 -2.74 10.25 7.82
C GLN A 71 -2.36 11.32 8.85
N ALA A 72 -3.33 11.88 9.59
CA ALA A 72 -3.03 12.87 10.63
C ALA A 72 -2.05 12.30 11.69
N LEU A 73 -2.28 11.08 12.16
CA LEU A 73 -1.42 10.40 13.14
C LEU A 73 0.02 10.21 12.61
N LEU A 74 0.15 9.67 11.39
CA LEU A 74 1.44 9.44 10.73
C LEU A 74 2.22 10.74 10.63
N THR A 75 1.59 11.77 10.09
CA THR A 75 2.23 13.06 9.85
C THR A 75 2.64 13.74 11.14
N ARG A 76 1.72 13.88 12.11
CA ARG A 76 2.06 14.57 13.36
C ARG A 76 3.15 13.85 14.14
N THR A 77 3.10 12.52 14.18
CA THR A 77 4.11 11.72 14.91
C THR A 77 5.49 11.85 14.27
N LEU A 78 5.57 11.73 12.94
CA LEU A 78 6.84 11.79 12.23
C LEU A 78 7.39 13.21 12.14
N HIS A 79 6.55 14.23 11.96
CA HIS A 79 6.95 15.64 12.02
C HIS A 79 7.53 15.99 13.40
N ASN A 80 6.93 15.52 14.50
CA ASN A 80 7.47 15.76 15.84
C ASN A 80 8.86 15.10 16.04
N ALA A 81 9.14 13.98 15.36
CA ALA A 81 10.43 13.31 15.41
C ALA A 81 11.46 13.90 14.44
N PHE A 82 11.00 14.41 13.30
CA PHE A 82 11.77 14.90 12.16
C PHE A 82 11.14 16.18 11.59
N PRO A 83 11.32 17.33 12.28
CA PRO A 83 10.61 18.57 11.95
C PRO A 83 11.05 19.22 10.63
N ASP A 84 12.22 18.85 10.12
CA ASP A 84 12.79 19.40 8.89
C ASP A 84 12.42 18.58 7.64
N ASP A 85 11.70 17.46 7.80
CA ASP A 85 11.33 16.57 6.69
C ASP A 85 10.05 17.04 5.98
N GLY A 86 9.97 16.77 4.68
CA GLY A 86 8.74 16.91 3.90
C GLY A 86 7.77 15.74 4.08
N PHE A 87 6.52 15.93 3.68
CA PHE A 87 5.49 14.88 3.75
C PHE A 87 4.65 14.85 2.47
N VAL A 88 4.35 13.64 2.00
CA VAL A 88 3.44 13.37 0.88
C VAL A 88 2.46 12.30 1.31
N GLY A 89 1.16 12.59 1.25
CA GLY A 89 0.09 11.67 1.60
C GLY A 89 -1.09 11.84 0.66
N GLU A 90 -1.97 10.85 0.58
CA GLU A 90 -3.09 10.85 -0.36
C GLU A 90 -4.10 11.97 -0.08
N GLU A 91 -4.42 12.18 1.19
CA GLU A 91 -5.58 12.96 1.61
C GLU A 91 -5.30 14.46 1.76
N SER A 92 -6.37 15.26 1.63
CA SER A 92 -6.40 16.71 1.93
C SER A 92 -7.55 17.05 2.87
N ALA A 93 -7.38 18.01 3.77
CA ALA A 93 -8.38 18.31 4.79
C ALA A 93 -9.58 19.15 4.32
N ASP A 94 -9.70 19.43 3.02
CA ASP A 94 -10.81 20.21 2.45
C ASP A 94 -12.18 19.63 2.84
N GLU A 95 -12.35 18.31 2.70
CA GLU A 95 -13.58 17.61 3.10
C GLU A 95 -13.86 17.69 4.61
N LEU A 96 -12.80 17.62 5.45
CA LEU A 96 -12.94 17.71 6.90
C LEU A 96 -13.45 19.07 7.35
N ARG A 97 -13.01 20.14 6.68
CA ARG A 97 -13.46 21.50 6.98
C ARG A 97 -14.92 21.72 6.58
N GLU A 98 -15.38 21.05 5.53
CA GLU A 98 -16.77 21.08 5.07
C GLU A 98 -17.69 20.13 5.86
N ASN A 99 -17.13 19.16 6.60
CA ASN A 99 -17.87 18.15 7.34
C ASN A 99 -17.50 18.10 8.85
N PRO A 100 -18.09 18.99 9.68
CA PRO A 100 -17.81 19.04 11.12
C PRO A 100 -18.12 17.74 11.87
N LYS A 101 -19.07 16.93 11.38
CA LYS A 101 -19.40 15.63 12.00
C LYS A 101 -18.27 14.62 11.81
N LEU A 102 -17.70 14.57 10.60
CA LEU A 102 -16.57 13.72 10.29
C LEU A 102 -15.34 14.12 11.12
N LEU A 103 -15.05 15.43 11.16
CA LEU A 103 -13.94 15.96 11.96
C LEU A 103 -14.10 15.67 13.47
N ALA A 104 -15.32 15.77 14.01
CA ALA A 104 -15.60 15.40 15.40
C ALA A 104 -15.37 13.90 15.65
N ARG A 105 -15.74 13.04 14.69
CA ARG A 105 -15.50 11.58 14.79
C ARG A 105 -14.02 11.25 14.80
N ILE A 106 -13.23 11.90 13.95
CA ILE A 106 -11.76 11.74 13.93
C ILE A 106 -11.14 12.26 15.24
N SER A 107 -11.59 13.41 15.73
CA SER A 107 -11.14 13.96 17.03
C SER A 107 -11.44 13.00 18.19
N ALA A 108 -12.57 12.30 18.15
CA ALA A 108 -12.95 11.32 19.16
C ALA A 108 -12.03 10.08 19.15
N ILE A 109 -11.53 9.65 17.98
CA ILE A 109 -10.53 8.56 17.88
C ILE A 109 -9.27 8.93 18.66
N PHE A 110 -8.76 10.15 18.49
CA PHE A 110 -7.56 10.56 19.23
C PHE A 110 -7.80 10.73 20.73
N SER A 111 -9.00 11.18 21.11
CA SER A 111 -9.36 11.32 22.52
C SER A 111 -9.48 9.97 23.23
N SER A 112 -10.01 8.94 22.56
CA SER A 112 -10.19 7.60 23.15
C SER A 112 -8.91 6.76 23.11
N SER A 113 -8.13 6.82 22.01
CA SER A 113 -6.96 5.96 21.83
C SER A 113 -5.71 6.44 22.58
N PHE A 114 -5.63 7.71 22.99
CA PHE A 114 -4.41 8.30 23.58
C PHE A 114 -4.57 8.81 25.03
N SER A 115 -5.76 8.71 25.62
CA SER A 115 -6.04 9.18 26.99
C SER A 115 -5.56 8.24 28.11
N ALA A 116 -5.17 7.01 27.80
CA ALA A 116 -4.99 5.96 28.82
C ALA A 116 -3.56 5.78 29.38
N ALA A 117 -2.50 6.43 28.84
CA ALA A 117 -1.14 5.93 29.08
C ALA A 117 -0.02 6.91 29.54
N SER A 118 -0.16 8.24 29.57
CA SER A 118 0.93 9.08 30.13
C SER A 118 0.51 10.52 30.42
N ASN A 119 1.22 11.17 31.36
CA ASN A 119 1.25 12.63 31.60
C ASN A 119 1.82 13.44 30.40
N SER A 120 1.59 12.98 29.17
CA SER A 120 2.05 13.62 27.95
C SER A 120 0.99 14.60 27.44
N SER A 121 1.43 15.70 26.85
CA SER A 121 0.56 16.59 26.08
C SER A 121 -0.22 15.83 25.00
N PRO A 122 -1.46 16.24 24.68
CA PRO A 122 -2.23 15.61 23.62
C PRO A 122 -1.50 15.73 22.28
N LEU A 123 -1.68 14.73 21.40
CA LEU A 123 -1.06 14.75 20.07
C LEU A 123 -1.62 15.88 19.18
N PHE A 124 -2.90 16.22 19.38
CA PHE A 124 -3.62 17.32 18.74
C PHE A 124 -4.35 18.11 19.81
N HIS A 125 -4.21 19.43 19.84
CA HIS A 125 -4.85 20.29 20.84
C HIS A 125 -6.30 20.61 20.48
N ASP A 126 -6.56 20.81 19.18
CA ASP A 126 -7.89 21.08 18.66
C ASP A 126 -8.06 20.49 17.24
N PRO A 127 -9.29 20.47 16.69
CA PRO A 127 -9.56 19.87 15.38
C PRO A 127 -8.80 20.53 14.21
N THR A 128 -8.37 21.79 14.34
CA THR A 128 -7.56 22.49 13.34
C THR A 128 -6.18 21.84 13.22
N ASP A 129 -5.58 21.41 14.35
CA ASP A 129 -4.28 20.72 14.34
C ASP A 129 -4.30 19.42 13.52
N ILE A 130 -5.47 18.77 13.42
CA ILE A 130 -5.69 17.56 12.62
C ILE A 130 -5.69 17.93 11.13
N CYS A 131 -6.46 18.95 10.75
CA CYS A 131 -6.52 19.44 9.38
C CYS A 131 -5.15 19.93 8.89
N ASP A 132 -4.43 20.68 9.74
CA ASP A 132 -3.10 21.20 9.41
C ASP A 132 -2.07 20.08 9.21
N ALA A 133 -2.15 19.02 10.03
CA ALA A 133 -1.31 17.84 9.85
C ALA A 133 -1.59 17.16 8.50
N ILE A 134 -2.85 17.01 8.11
CA ILE A 134 -3.23 16.39 6.82
C ILE A 134 -2.77 17.25 5.65
N ASP A 135 -2.98 18.56 5.69
CA ASP A 135 -2.61 19.45 4.57
C ASP A 135 -1.11 19.61 4.36
N SER A 136 -0.32 19.45 5.42
CA SER A 136 1.15 19.43 5.29
C SER A 136 1.64 18.29 4.37
N CYS A 137 0.82 17.25 4.18
CA CYS A 137 1.08 16.16 3.22
C CYS A 137 0.62 16.44 1.79
N ALA A 138 -0.27 17.41 1.58
CA ALA A 138 -0.87 17.69 0.28
C ALA A 138 -0.04 18.67 -0.56
N THR A 139 0.79 19.48 0.10
CA THR A 139 1.45 20.64 -0.52
C THR A 139 2.85 20.34 -1.07
N LEU A 140 3.56 19.35 -0.54
CA LEU A 140 4.89 18.99 -1.03
C LEU A 140 4.80 18.34 -2.42
N THR A 141 5.65 18.82 -3.33
CA THR A 141 5.95 18.14 -4.59
C THR A 141 7.31 17.45 -4.46
N PRO A 142 7.36 16.11 -4.57
CA PRO A 142 8.62 15.36 -4.63
C PRO A 142 9.63 15.98 -5.58
N SER A 143 10.90 15.97 -5.17
CA SER A 143 12.02 16.48 -5.96
C SER A 143 13.25 15.58 -5.80
N ALA A 144 14.30 15.83 -6.58
CA ALA A 144 15.53 15.04 -6.54
C ALA A 144 16.42 15.30 -5.31
N ALA A 145 16.14 16.35 -4.52
CA ALA A 145 16.92 16.72 -3.35
C ALA A 145 16.06 16.74 -2.09
N GLY A 146 16.70 16.48 -0.95
CA GLY A 146 16.10 16.58 0.36
C GLY A 146 15.40 15.29 0.80
N ARG A 147 14.73 15.38 1.95
CA ARG A 147 14.16 14.23 2.65
C ARG A 147 12.66 14.42 2.86
N PHE A 148 11.88 13.41 2.49
CA PHE A 148 10.44 13.44 2.69
C PHE A 148 9.85 12.04 2.91
N TRP A 149 8.78 12.01 3.69
CA TRP A 149 7.99 10.81 3.94
C TRP A 149 6.85 10.69 2.93
N VAL A 150 6.51 9.46 2.56
CA VAL A 150 5.35 9.15 1.70
C VAL A 150 4.43 8.20 2.43
N PHE A 151 3.13 8.50 2.45
CA PHE A 151 2.11 7.71 3.13
C PHE A 151 0.98 7.32 2.19
N ASP A 152 0.55 6.07 2.31
CA ASP A 152 -0.80 5.65 1.95
C ASP A 152 -1.49 5.18 3.23
N PRO A 153 -2.46 5.93 3.76
CA PRO A 153 -3.09 5.59 5.02
C PRO A 153 -3.92 4.30 4.94
N ILE A 154 -4.58 4.00 3.81
CA ILE A 154 -5.27 2.72 3.54
C ILE A 154 -5.17 2.40 2.04
N ASP A 155 -4.14 1.64 1.64
CA ASP A 155 -4.09 1.07 0.29
C ASP A 155 -5.04 -0.13 0.22
N GLY A 156 -6.00 -0.06 -0.69
CA GLY A 156 -7.11 -1.01 -0.79
C GLY A 156 -8.39 -0.53 -0.09
N THR A 157 -8.75 0.74 -0.18
CA THR A 157 -9.99 1.34 0.33
C THR A 157 -11.25 0.46 0.13
N LYS A 158 -11.44 -0.12 -1.06
CA LYS A 158 -12.62 -0.97 -1.36
C LYS A 158 -12.58 -2.30 -0.62
N THR A 159 -11.41 -2.92 -0.48
CA THR A 159 -11.23 -4.18 0.25
C THR A 159 -11.25 -3.95 1.75
N PHE A 160 -10.75 -2.82 2.24
CA PHE A 160 -10.88 -2.39 3.63
C PHE A 160 -12.35 -2.35 4.06
N ILE A 161 -13.24 -1.68 3.31
CA ILE A 161 -14.69 -1.63 3.62
C ILE A 161 -15.31 -3.03 3.72
N ARG A 162 -14.80 -4.00 2.94
CA ARG A 162 -15.27 -5.39 2.91
C ARG A 162 -14.65 -6.28 3.98
N GLY A 163 -13.72 -5.76 4.79
CA GLY A 163 -12.95 -6.56 5.74
C GLY A 163 -11.97 -7.55 5.08
N GLN A 164 -11.56 -7.23 3.85
CA GLN A 164 -10.58 -7.96 3.04
C GLN A 164 -9.20 -7.29 3.11
N GLN A 165 -8.17 -7.87 2.47
CA GLN A 165 -6.80 -7.37 2.49
C GLN A 165 -6.68 -5.85 2.22
N TYR A 166 -5.90 -5.16 3.05
CA TYR A 166 -5.50 -3.76 2.90
C TYR A 166 -4.16 -3.55 3.60
N ALA A 167 -3.52 -2.41 3.36
CA ALA A 167 -2.27 -2.06 4.00
C ALA A 167 -2.18 -0.58 4.38
N ILE A 168 -1.31 -0.29 5.35
CA ILE A 168 -0.88 1.07 5.70
C ILE A 168 0.58 1.16 5.29
N ASN A 169 0.92 2.10 4.43
CA ASN A 169 2.22 2.19 3.78
C ASN A 169 2.97 3.44 4.22
N ILE A 170 4.25 3.27 4.56
CA ILE A 170 5.15 4.34 4.98
C ILE A 170 6.48 4.19 4.27
N ALA A 171 6.92 5.24 3.59
CA ALA A 171 8.22 5.32 2.95
C ALA A 171 9.00 6.55 3.42
N LEU A 172 10.32 6.44 3.42
CA LEU A 172 11.22 7.60 3.47
C LEU A 172 12.00 7.67 2.17
N ILE A 173 11.98 8.83 1.54
CA ILE A 173 12.79 9.17 0.37
C ILE A 173 13.82 10.20 0.81
N GLU A 174 15.07 9.98 0.41
CA GLU A 174 16.18 10.91 0.62
C GLU A 174 16.95 11.04 -0.69
N ASP A 175 17.14 12.28 -1.15
CA ASP A 175 17.83 12.63 -2.39
C ASP A 175 17.34 11.80 -3.60
N GLY A 176 16.03 11.75 -3.73
CA GLY A 176 15.33 11.06 -4.83
C GLY A 176 15.36 9.54 -4.78
N ARG A 177 15.91 8.95 -3.71
CA ARG A 177 15.98 7.49 -3.53
C ARG A 177 15.14 7.08 -2.34
N GLN A 178 14.30 6.06 -2.49
CA GLN A 178 13.63 5.47 -1.34
C GLN A 178 14.66 4.74 -0.47
N VAL A 179 14.79 5.12 0.80
CA VAL A 179 15.77 4.57 1.75
C VAL A 179 15.14 3.66 2.80
N LEU A 180 13.86 3.85 3.11
CA LEU A 180 13.15 3.11 4.17
C LEU A 180 11.76 2.67 3.71
N SER A 181 11.29 1.56 4.29
CA SER A 181 9.96 1.01 4.11
C SER A 181 9.42 0.47 5.44
N VAL A 182 8.17 0.82 5.77
CA VAL A 182 7.37 0.15 6.79
C VAL A 182 5.97 -0.03 6.22
N VAL A 183 5.49 -1.27 6.22
CA VAL A 183 4.15 -1.64 5.75
C VAL A 183 3.45 -2.45 6.81
N ALA A 184 2.31 -1.97 7.29
CA ALA A 184 1.44 -2.73 8.18
C ALA A 184 0.31 -3.36 7.36
N CYS A 185 0.14 -4.67 7.50
CA CYS A 185 -0.94 -5.45 6.90
C CYS A 185 -1.77 -6.08 8.03
N PRO A 186 -2.83 -5.38 8.51
CA PRO A 186 -3.56 -5.82 9.71
C PRO A 186 -4.30 -7.16 9.54
N LEU A 187 -4.52 -7.60 8.31
CA LEU A 187 -5.27 -8.81 7.96
C LEU A 187 -4.41 -9.89 7.28
N LEU A 188 -3.09 -9.70 7.15
CA LEU A 188 -2.21 -10.67 6.51
C LEU A 188 -1.35 -11.39 7.56
N SER A 189 -1.18 -12.70 7.45
CA SER A 189 -0.35 -13.44 8.41
C SER A 189 1.15 -13.22 8.19
N ALA A 190 1.90 -12.98 9.26
CA ALA A 190 3.36 -12.86 9.22
C ALA A 190 4.11 -14.20 9.09
N THR A 191 3.46 -15.30 9.44
CA THR A 191 4.08 -16.64 9.59
C THR A 191 3.69 -17.60 8.48
N THR A 192 2.48 -17.47 7.92
CA THR A 192 1.97 -18.35 6.87
C THR A 192 1.31 -17.55 5.77
N THR A 193 1.96 -17.45 4.61
CA THR A 193 1.27 -17.05 3.37
C THR A 193 1.14 -18.29 2.49
N ALA A 194 0.08 -19.06 2.71
CA ALA A 194 -0.30 -20.08 1.74
C ALA A 194 -0.58 -19.36 0.41
N ALA A 195 0.20 -19.69 -0.62
CA ALA A 195 0.01 -19.14 -1.95
C ALA A 195 -0.97 -20.04 -2.74
N PRO A 196 -1.81 -19.48 -3.64
CA PRO A 196 -1.94 -18.06 -3.92
C PRO A 196 -2.70 -17.30 -2.81
N VAL A 197 -2.35 -16.02 -2.63
CA VAL A 197 -3.02 -15.07 -1.73
C VAL A 197 -3.99 -14.23 -2.55
N ASN A 198 -5.20 -14.04 -2.04
CA ASN A 198 -6.19 -13.13 -2.60
C ASN A 198 -6.77 -12.19 -1.53
N ASP A 199 -7.65 -11.26 -1.93
CA ASP A 199 -8.27 -10.29 -1.02
C ASP A 199 -9.01 -10.94 0.17
N ASP A 200 -9.53 -12.18 0.01
CA ASP A 200 -10.22 -12.94 1.08
C ASP A 200 -9.28 -13.73 1.99
N SER A 201 -7.97 -13.73 1.71
CA SER A 201 -6.97 -14.51 2.46
C SER A 201 -6.62 -13.87 3.81
N VAL A 202 -7.61 -13.70 4.67
CA VAL A 202 -7.51 -13.00 5.96
C VAL A 202 -6.91 -13.89 7.05
N ASP A 203 -5.99 -13.33 7.83
CA ASP A 203 -5.37 -13.96 8.99
C ASP A 203 -6.41 -14.25 10.09
N SER A 204 -6.78 -15.52 10.23
CA SER A 204 -7.71 -15.98 11.24
C SER A 204 -7.19 -15.85 12.68
N THR A 205 -5.87 -15.70 12.88
CA THR A 205 -5.29 -15.46 14.21
C THR A 205 -5.43 -14.01 14.65
N GLY A 206 -5.73 -13.10 13.72
CA GLY A 206 -5.84 -11.67 13.99
C GLY A 206 -4.54 -10.99 14.39
N ARG A 207 -3.38 -11.60 14.11
CA ARG A 207 -2.07 -11.07 14.49
C ARG A 207 -1.50 -10.12 13.44
N GLY A 208 -1.91 -10.24 12.19
CA GLY A 208 -1.45 -9.37 11.11
C GLY A 208 0.06 -9.49 10.86
N ALA A 209 0.56 -8.65 9.96
CA ALA A 209 1.98 -8.61 9.60
C ALA A 209 2.48 -7.16 9.56
N LEU A 210 3.66 -6.95 10.13
CA LEU A 210 4.44 -5.73 9.95
C LEU A 210 5.68 -6.09 9.15
N LEU A 211 5.81 -5.54 7.96
CA LEU A 211 7.00 -5.65 7.13
C LEU A 211 7.77 -4.35 7.18
N TYR A 212 9.09 -4.43 7.14
CA TYR A 212 9.94 -3.25 7.07
C TYR A 212 11.30 -3.55 6.47
N GLY A 213 11.95 -2.54 5.94
CA GLY A 213 13.26 -2.67 5.32
C GLY A 213 13.97 -1.32 5.23
N VAL A 214 15.30 -1.39 5.19
CA VAL A 214 16.15 -0.25 4.83
C VAL A 214 16.97 -0.68 3.64
N ARG A 215 17.13 0.23 2.67
CA ARG A 215 17.90 -0.04 1.46
C ARG A 215 19.29 -0.59 1.79
N GLY A 216 19.65 -1.72 1.20
CA GLY A 216 20.93 -2.42 1.41
C GLY A 216 21.03 -3.23 2.71
N HIS A 217 20.01 -3.23 3.56
CA HIS A 217 20.03 -3.90 4.87
C HIS A 217 19.04 -5.07 4.97
N GLY A 218 18.32 -5.37 3.89
CA GLY A 218 17.34 -6.44 3.79
C GLY A 218 15.94 -6.04 4.28
N ALA A 219 14.98 -6.91 3.97
CA ALA A 219 13.61 -6.84 4.45
C ALA A 219 13.38 -7.77 5.64
N TYR A 220 12.47 -7.39 6.52
CA TYR A 220 12.11 -8.09 7.74
C TYR A 220 10.60 -8.13 7.90
N VAL A 221 10.11 -9.12 8.64
CA VAL A 221 8.70 -9.24 9.00
C VAL A 221 8.55 -9.71 10.43
N ARG A 222 7.49 -9.25 11.09
CA ARG A 222 7.03 -9.74 12.40
C ARG A 222 5.50 -9.72 12.49
N PRO A 223 4.91 -10.46 13.43
CA PRO A 223 3.51 -10.24 13.80
C PRO A 223 3.26 -8.77 14.16
N LEU A 224 2.16 -8.19 13.66
CA LEU A 224 1.82 -6.78 13.89
C LEU A 224 1.18 -6.55 15.27
N PHE A 225 0.28 -7.46 15.65
CA PHE A 225 -0.40 -7.50 16.94
C PHE A 225 0.16 -8.70 17.73
N ALA A 226 1.14 -8.41 18.56
CA ALA A 226 1.81 -9.40 19.40
C ALA A 226 2.34 -8.76 20.67
N ALA A 227 2.46 -9.56 21.72
CA ALA A 227 3.20 -9.17 22.91
C ALA A 227 4.69 -8.97 22.56
N PRO A 228 5.44 -8.13 23.30
CA PRO A 228 6.83 -7.80 22.96
C PRO A 228 7.77 -9.00 22.80
N ASP A 229 7.55 -10.08 23.55
CA ASP A 229 8.29 -11.33 23.50
C ASP A 229 7.99 -12.16 22.24
N GLU A 230 6.78 -12.01 21.68
CA GLU A 230 6.35 -12.69 20.46
C GLU A 230 6.52 -11.83 19.18
N ALA A 231 6.79 -10.53 19.31
CA ALA A 231 6.99 -9.58 18.22
C ALA A 231 8.41 -9.66 17.62
N GLN A 232 8.97 -10.87 17.57
CA GLN A 232 10.32 -11.10 17.05
C GLN A 232 10.36 -10.94 15.53
N SER A 233 11.27 -10.09 15.08
CA SER A 233 11.49 -9.88 13.65
C SER A 233 12.33 -11.01 13.06
N ARG A 234 11.84 -11.58 11.97
CA ARG A 234 12.64 -12.46 11.10
C ARG A 234 13.08 -11.70 9.87
N ARG A 235 14.33 -11.93 9.44
CA ARG A 235 14.79 -11.46 8.13
C ARG A 235 14.09 -12.28 7.06
N ILE A 236 13.60 -11.63 6.02
CA ILE A 236 13.03 -12.30 4.86
C ILE A 236 14.19 -12.76 3.97
N PRO A 237 14.25 -14.05 3.56
CA PRO A 237 15.27 -14.52 2.64
C PRO A 237 15.24 -13.76 1.31
N ARG A 238 16.39 -13.63 0.66
CA ARG A 238 16.48 -13.06 -0.70
C ARG A 238 16.04 -14.07 -1.76
N HIS A 239 14.82 -14.58 -1.62
CA HIS A 239 14.27 -15.68 -2.42
C HIS A 239 14.20 -15.37 -3.92
N ALA A 240 14.13 -14.08 -4.31
CA ALA A 240 14.16 -13.71 -5.71
C ALA A 240 15.55 -13.93 -6.34
N ASP A 241 16.63 -13.96 -5.56
CA ASP A 241 17.95 -14.30 -6.09
C ASP A 241 18.04 -15.79 -6.50
N ASP A 242 17.18 -16.64 -5.95
CA ASP A 242 17.16 -18.10 -6.20
C ASP A 242 16.41 -18.47 -7.50
N ALA A 243 15.57 -17.57 -8.02
CA ALA A 243 14.83 -17.80 -9.25
C ALA A 243 15.74 -17.71 -10.49
N VAL A 244 15.81 -18.80 -11.25
CA VAL A 244 16.74 -18.96 -12.39
C VAL A 244 16.03 -19.33 -13.69
N GLY A 245 14.77 -19.78 -13.63
CA GLY A 245 13.97 -20.14 -14.79
C GLY A 245 12.55 -19.55 -14.77
N PRO A 246 11.86 -19.47 -15.93
CA PRO A 246 10.47 -19.02 -15.99
C PRO A 246 9.51 -19.83 -15.11
N GLU A 247 9.78 -21.10 -14.86
CA GLU A 247 9.03 -21.98 -13.96
C GLU A 247 9.05 -21.51 -12.49
N ASP A 248 10.02 -20.67 -12.12
CA ASP A 248 10.11 -20.09 -10.78
C ASP A 248 9.20 -18.85 -10.63
N LEU A 249 8.66 -18.32 -11.72
CA LEU A 249 7.82 -17.12 -11.71
C LEU A 249 6.43 -17.43 -11.15
N ARG A 250 5.98 -16.58 -10.23
CA ARG A 250 4.67 -16.64 -9.58
C ARG A 250 4.04 -15.27 -9.64
N SER A 251 2.95 -15.13 -10.39
CA SER A 251 2.33 -13.83 -10.62
C SER A 251 1.53 -13.33 -9.42
N VAL A 252 1.50 -12.01 -9.28
CA VAL A 252 0.47 -11.29 -8.53
C VAL A 252 -0.13 -10.20 -9.41
N THR A 253 -1.45 -10.02 -9.36
CA THR A 253 -2.16 -8.96 -10.10
C THR A 253 -3.46 -8.57 -9.38
N CYS A 254 -4.38 -7.84 -10.06
CA CYS A 254 -5.76 -7.63 -9.62
C CYS A 254 -6.75 -7.98 -10.76
N TRP A 255 -6.72 -9.23 -11.21
CA TRP A 255 -7.49 -9.67 -12.37
C TRP A 255 -9.00 -9.58 -12.14
N ALA A 256 -9.48 -9.97 -10.96
CA ALA A 256 -10.89 -9.90 -10.60
C ALA A 256 -11.48 -8.47 -10.65
N ALA A 257 -10.63 -7.45 -10.61
CA ALA A 257 -11.02 -6.04 -10.64
C ALA A 257 -10.11 -5.21 -11.58
N LEU A 258 -9.76 -5.78 -12.75
CA LEU A 258 -8.87 -5.14 -13.71
C LEU A 258 -9.54 -3.93 -14.40
N ASP A 259 -9.48 -2.78 -13.75
CA ASP A 259 -10.11 -1.56 -14.25
C ASP A 259 -9.23 -0.82 -15.26
N SER A 260 -7.98 -0.52 -14.87
CA SER A 260 -7.08 0.34 -15.64
C SER A 260 -6.03 -0.38 -16.49
N GLY A 261 -5.91 -1.71 -16.35
CA GLY A 261 -4.91 -2.52 -17.04
C GLY A 261 -5.38 -3.07 -18.39
N VAL A 262 -4.45 -3.36 -19.29
CA VAL A 262 -4.75 -3.98 -20.58
C VAL A 262 -4.85 -5.50 -20.43
N ASP A 263 -6.08 -6.01 -20.42
CA ASP A 263 -6.42 -7.42 -20.22
C ASP A 263 -5.60 -8.41 -21.07
N VAL A 264 -5.53 -8.19 -22.38
CA VAL A 264 -4.79 -9.05 -23.32
C VAL A 264 -3.29 -9.10 -23.02
N VAL A 265 -2.73 -8.02 -22.46
CA VAL A 265 -1.30 -7.98 -22.12
C VAL A 265 -1.03 -8.77 -20.86
N HIS A 266 -1.83 -8.59 -19.81
CA HIS A 266 -1.61 -9.25 -18.53
C HIS A 266 -1.74 -10.77 -18.65
N LYS A 267 -2.82 -11.23 -19.30
CA LYS A 267 -3.04 -12.66 -19.55
C LYS A 267 -2.03 -13.22 -20.57
N GLY A 268 -1.78 -12.48 -21.66
CA GLY A 268 -0.88 -12.93 -22.72
C GLY A 268 0.58 -13.07 -22.27
N VAL A 269 1.04 -12.23 -21.34
CA VAL A 269 2.38 -12.37 -20.72
C VAL A 269 2.47 -13.66 -19.91
N ALA A 270 1.46 -13.95 -19.08
CA ALA A 270 1.46 -15.17 -18.28
C ALA A 270 1.40 -16.43 -19.16
N GLU A 271 0.58 -16.43 -20.22
CA GLU A 271 0.51 -17.51 -21.21
C GLU A 271 1.88 -17.70 -21.91
N ARG A 272 2.56 -16.61 -22.29
CA ARG A 272 3.89 -16.64 -22.93
C ARG A 272 4.96 -17.26 -22.05
N LEU A 273 4.90 -16.99 -20.75
CA LEU A 273 5.89 -17.42 -19.77
C LEU A 273 5.49 -18.73 -19.09
N ASN A 274 4.34 -19.31 -19.46
CA ASN A 274 3.77 -20.50 -18.84
C ASN A 274 3.60 -20.37 -17.30
N ILE A 275 3.12 -19.21 -16.85
CA ILE A 275 2.90 -18.88 -15.44
C ILE A 275 1.42 -19.09 -15.10
N ALA A 276 1.16 -19.69 -13.94
CA ALA A 276 -0.20 -19.77 -13.40
C ALA A 276 -0.78 -18.38 -13.18
N PHE A 277 -1.94 -18.08 -13.77
CA PHE A 277 -2.57 -16.77 -13.75
C PHE A 277 -4.00 -16.85 -13.19
N PRO A 278 -4.45 -15.93 -12.32
CA PRO A 278 -3.74 -14.72 -11.88
C PRO A 278 -2.61 -14.96 -10.87
N GLY A 279 -2.45 -16.18 -10.36
CA GLY A 279 -1.58 -16.44 -9.22
C GLY A 279 -2.19 -15.82 -7.97
N CYS A 280 -1.45 -14.95 -7.28
CA CYS A 280 -2.05 -14.09 -6.26
C CYS A 280 -2.92 -12.99 -6.91
N ASP A 281 -4.05 -12.65 -6.31
CA ASP A 281 -5.03 -11.71 -6.87
C ASP A 281 -5.51 -10.71 -5.80
N LEU A 282 -4.93 -9.51 -5.79
CA LEU A 282 -5.05 -8.51 -4.73
C LEU A 282 -5.36 -7.14 -5.31
N LEU A 283 -6.42 -6.49 -4.82
CA LEU A 283 -6.83 -5.19 -5.34
C LEU A 283 -5.81 -4.08 -5.08
N GLY A 284 -5.38 -3.89 -3.82
CA GLY A 284 -4.42 -2.84 -3.44
C GLY A 284 -3.03 -3.10 -4.04
N TRP A 285 -2.27 -2.05 -4.33
CA TRP A 285 -0.91 -2.23 -4.86
C TRP A 285 0.09 -2.64 -3.77
N VAL A 286 -0.04 -2.09 -2.58
CA VAL A 286 0.85 -2.34 -1.44
C VAL A 286 0.79 -3.82 -1.01
N PRO A 287 -0.39 -4.47 -0.85
CA PRO A 287 -0.48 -5.91 -0.63
C PRO A 287 0.23 -6.74 -1.70
N ARG A 288 0.23 -6.32 -2.98
CA ARG A 288 0.95 -7.06 -4.06
C ARG A 288 2.45 -7.04 -3.82
N TRP A 289 3.01 -5.87 -3.50
CA TRP A 289 4.43 -5.75 -3.15
C TRP A 289 4.78 -6.58 -1.92
N VAL A 290 3.90 -6.60 -0.92
CA VAL A 290 4.07 -7.39 0.31
C VAL A 290 4.11 -8.89 0.02
N VAL A 291 3.19 -9.44 -0.76
CA VAL A 291 3.20 -10.88 -1.09
C VAL A 291 4.39 -11.27 -1.98
N MET A 292 4.89 -10.33 -2.79
CA MET A 292 6.16 -10.53 -3.50
C MET A 292 7.37 -10.53 -2.56
N ALA A 293 7.41 -9.61 -1.59
CA ALA A 293 8.46 -9.59 -0.58
C ALA A 293 8.46 -10.90 0.23
N LEU A 294 7.29 -11.39 0.65
CA LEU A 294 7.13 -12.64 1.42
C LEU A 294 7.39 -13.92 0.60
N GLY A 295 7.48 -13.83 -0.72
CA GLY A 295 7.77 -14.95 -1.62
C GLY A 295 6.56 -15.76 -2.09
N ALA A 296 5.35 -15.38 -1.67
CA ALA A 296 4.09 -15.96 -2.17
C ALA A 296 3.88 -15.66 -3.66
N ALA A 297 4.39 -14.52 -4.13
CA ALA A 297 4.58 -14.19 -5.54
C ALA A 297 6.02 -13.70 -5.75
N ASN A 298 6.43 -13.48 -7.00
CA ASN A 298 7.69 -12.80 -7.31
C ASN A 298 7.66 -12.03 -8.63
N THR A 299 6.53 -11.99 -9.35
CA THR A 299 6.40 -11.16 -10.54
C THR A 299 5.06 -10.45 -10.62
N THR A 300 5.07 -9.22 -11.13
CA THR A 300 3.86 -8.51 -11.54
C THR A 300 4.12 -7.69 -12.79
N VAL A 301 3.10 -7.55 -13.61
CA VAL A 301 3.09 -6.67 -14.79
C VAL A 301 1.86 -5.80 -14.75
N TRP A 302 2.03 -4.54 -15.14
CA TRP A 302 0.94 -3.60 -15.26
C TRP A 302 1.13 -2.67 -16.43
N VAL A 303 0.21 -2.75 -17.40
CA VAL A 303 0.19 -1.85 -18.55
C VAL A 303 -1.13 -1.10 -18.55
N TYR A 304 -1.07 0.23 -18.44
CA TYR A 304 -2.29 1.04 -18.42
C TYR A 304 -2.95 1.09 -19.80
N LYS A 305 -4.28 1.17 -19.83
CA LYS A 305 -5.07 1.35 -21.06
C LYS A 305 -4.79 2.68 -21.78
N ARG A 306 -4.28 3.69 -21.07
CA ARG A 306 -4.03 5.04 -21.59
C ARG A 306 -2.69 5.58 -21.11
N ARG A 307 -1.97 6.29 -21.98
CA ARG A 307 -0.64 6.88 -21.69
C ARG A 307 -0.68 8.05 -20.71
N ASP A 308 -1.84 8.71 -20.57
CA ASP A 308 -2.08 9.81 -19.63
C ASP A 308 -2.47 9.34 -18.22
N ARG A 309 -2.55 8.02 -18.00
CA ARG A 309 -2.79 7.42 -16.70
C ARG A 309 -1.47 7.14 -16.01
N TYR A 310 -1.32 7.69 -14.81
CA TYR A 310 -0.14 7.52 -13.96
C TYR A 310 -0.54 6.93 -12.61
N ALA A 311 0.28 6.01 -12.09
CA ALA A 311 0.21 5.60 -10.68
C ALA A 311 0.58 6.77 -9.76
N LYS A 312 0.08 6.71 -8.53
CA LYS A 312 0.51 7.61 -7.47
C LYS A 312 1.74 7.04 -6.80
N ILE A 313 2.58 7.92 -6.25
CA ILE A 313 3.81 7.45 -5.61
C ILE A 313 3.52 6.63 -4.35
N TRP A 314 2.45 6.94 -3.61
CA TRP A 314 2.09 6.28 -2.36
C TRP A 314 1.55 4.85 -2.54
N ASP A 315 0.98 4.52 -3.69
CA ASP A 315 0.59 3.14 -4.04
C ASP A 315 1.81 2.18 -4.15
N HIS A 316 3.04 2.71 -4.26
CA HIS A 316 4.24 1.92 -4.58
C HIS A 316 5.43 2.20 -3.67
N ALA A 317 5.81 3.47 -3.51
CA ALA A 317 6.92 3.91 -2.68
C ALA A 317 6.64 3.50 -1.24
N GLY A 318 7.59 2.81 -0.61
CA GLY A 318 7.37 2.07 0.63
C GLY A 318 7.48 0.60 0.32
N ALA A 319 6.38 -0.02 -0.08
CA ALA A 319 6.30 -1.46 -0.30
C ALA A 319 7.23 -1.99 -1.41
N MET A 320 7.48 -1.23 -2.48
CA MET A 320 8.35 -1.66 -3.59
C MET A 320 9.79 -1.98 -3.14
N LEU A 321 10.32 -1.21 -2.18
CA LEU A 321 11.66 -1.44 -1.62
C LEU A 321 11.78 -2.81 -0.95
N LEU A 322 10.70 -3.30 -0.33
CA LEU A 322 10.72 -4.63 0.30
C LEU A 322 11.00 -5.72 -0.73
N PHE A 323 10.49 -5.58 -1.95
CA PHE A 323 10.75 -6.52 -3.03
C PHE A 323 12.19 -6.41 -3.58
N GLU A 324 12.72 -5.18 -3.73
CA GLU A 324 14.12 -4.95 -4.11
C GLU A 324 15.09 -5.58 -3.10
N GLU A 325 14.81 -5.42 -1.80
CA GLU A 325 15.65 -5.95 -0.71
C GLU A 325 15.68 -7.49 -0.64
N VAL A 326 14.73 -8.17 -1.28
CA VAL A 326 14.72 -9.64 -1.42
C VAL A 326 15.21 -10.14 -2.78
N GLY A 327 15.76 -9.27 -3.64
CA GLY A 327 16.37 -9.63 -4.93
C GLY A 327 15.54 -9.28 -6.17
N GLY A 328 14.41 -8.59 -5.99
CA GLY A 328 13.58 -8.10 -7.08
C GLY A 328 14.21 -6.95 -7.86
N LEU A 329 13.81 -6.82 -9.12
CA LEU A 329 14.07 -5.66 -9.96
C LEU A 329 12.74 -5.10 -10.46
N ILE A 330 12.64 -3.77 -10.48
CA ILE A 330 11.42 -3.04 -10.85
C ILE A 330 11.76 -1.98 -11.89
N THR A 331 11.04 -2.01 -13.00
CA THR A 331 11.09 -0.97 -14.04
C THR A 331 9.70 -0.60 -14.49
N ASP A 332 9.60 0.43 -15.32
CA ASP A 332 8.43 0.60 -16.18
C ASP A 332 8.44 -0.40 -17.38
N VAL A 333 7.44 -0.32 -18.25
CA VAL A 333 7.32 -1.24 -19.41
C VAL A 333 8.36 -0.98 -20.52
N HIS A 334 9.12 0.10 -20.42
CA HIS A 334 10.25 0.42 -21.31
C HIS A 334 11.59 -0.06 -20.71
N GLY A 335 11.60 -0.57 -19.49
CA GLY A 335 12.82 -0.94 -18.78
C GLY A 335 13.51 0.22 -18.09
N LYS A 336 12.84 1.38 -17.94
CA LYS A 336 13.40 2.52 -17.18
C LYS A 336 13.22 2.28 -15.68
N ASN A 337 14.22 2.69 -14.91
CA ASN A 337 14.12 2.72 -13.46
C ASN A 337 12.93 3.59 -13.02
N ILE A 338 12.30 3.20 -11.91
CA ILE A 338 11.22 3.97 -11.29
C ILE A 338 11.79 5.26 -10.70
N ASP A 339 11.22 6.40 -11.10
CA ASP A 339 11.62 7.74 -10.70
C ASP A 339 10.62 8.33 -9.70
N LEU A 340 11.08 8.55 -8.48
CA LEU A 340 10.30 9.10 -7.37
C LEU A 340 10.42 10.63 -7.25
N THR A 341 11.12 11.28 -8.18
CA THR A 341 11.50 12.70 -8.10
C THR A 341 10.62 13.63 -8.91
N VAL A 342 9.73 13.08 -9.74
CA VAL A 342 8.95 13.83 -10.76
C VAL A 342 7.55 14.23 -10.28
N GLY A 343 7.43 14.44 -8.96
CA GLY A 343 6.19 14.81 -8.30
C GLY A 343 5.38 13.63 -7.74
N ARG A 344 4.10 13.89 -7.44
CA ARG A 344 3.20 12.97 -6.73
C ARG A 344 2.70 11.78 -7.56
N LYS A 345 3.04 11.74 -8.84
CA LYS A 345 2.65 10.72 -9.82
C LYS A 345 3.91 10.29 -10.57
N PHE A 346 3.92 9.03 -11.01
CA PHE A 346 4.96 8.49 -11.89
C PHE A 346 4.81 9.04 -13.32
N SER A 347 4.97 10.35 -13.51
CA SER A 347 4.70 11.03 -14.78
C SER A 347 5.70 10.69 -15.90
N VAL A 348 6.88 10.20 -15.55
CA VAL A 348 7.95 9.81 -16.49
C VAL A 348 8.08 8.30 -16.67
N ASN A 349 7.37 7.50 -15.86
CA ASN A 349 7.32 6.05 -15.96
C ASN A 349 5.94 5.60 -16.44
N PHE A 350 5.89 4.60 -17.30
CA PHE A 350 4.63 4.06 -17.80
C PHE A 350 4.46 2.57 -17.45
N GLY A 351 3.46 2.27 -16.65
CA GLY A 351 3.23 0.91 -16.16
C GLY A 351 4.36 0.38 -15.27
N PHE A 352 4.31 -0.92 -14.97
CA PHE A 352 5.26 -1.58 -14.09
C PHE A 352 5.60 -2.98 -14.59
N VAL A 353 6.87 -3.35 -14.46
CA VAL A 353 7.37 -4.71 -14.61
C VAL A 353 8.25 -4.99 -13.41
N ALA A 354 7.82 -5.91 -12.56
CA ALA A 354 8.61 -6.41 -11.45
C ALA A 354 8.78 -7.92 -11.56
N ALA A 355 10.00 -8.38 -11.29
CA ALA A 355 10.37 -9.79 -11.36
C ALA A 355 11.68 -10.01 -10.59
N PRO A 356 12.09 -11.27 -10.35
CA PRO A 356 13.43 -11.56 -9.89
C PRO A 356 14.49 -10.94 -10.82
N SER A 357 15.57 -10.37 -10.28
CA SER A 357 16.54 -9.61 -11.09
C SER A 357 17.11 -10.40 -12.28
N LYS A 358 17.34 -11.71 -12.10
CA LYS A 358 17.83 -12.62 -13.16
C LYS A 358 16.81 -12.87 -14.28
N LEU A 359 15.51 -12.73 -13.98
CA LEU A 359 14.40 -13.03 -14.88
C LEU A 359 13.67 -11.77 -15.38
N HIS A 360 13.98 -10.60 -14.85
CA HIS A 360 13.32 -9.35 -15.22
C HIS A 360 13.37 -9.06 -16.73
N GLY A 361 14.54 -9.22 -17.35
CA GLY A 361 14.66 -9.04 -18.80
C GLY A 361 13.79 -10.00 -19.63
N LEU A 362 13.50 -11.21 -19.11
CA LEU A 362 12.59 -12.15 -19.75
C LEU A 362 11.14 -11.64 -19.66
N VAL A 363 10.70 -11.21 -18.47
CA VAL A 363 9.34 -10.69 -18.26
C VAL A 363 9.12 -9.39 -19.05
N LEU A 364 10.07 -8.47 -19.04
CA LEU A 364 10.00 -7.22 -19.80
C LEU A 364 9.83 -7.47 -21.31
N ARG A 365 10.63 -8.39 -21.88
CA ARG A 365 10.47 -8.78 -23.29
C ARG A 365 9.10 -9.39 -23.55
N ALA A 366 8.60 -10.27 -22.67
CA ALA A 366 7.27 -10.85 -22.81
C ALA A 366 6.17 -9.78 -22.83
N VAL A 367 6.27 -8.72 -22.00
CA VAL A 367 5.34 -7.58 -22.02
C VAL A 367 5.39 -6.86 -23.37
N GLN A 368 6.58 -6.50 -23.83
CA GLN A 368 6.77 -5.76 -25.08
C GLN A 368 6.33 -6.56 -26.31
N ASP A 369 6.64 -7.85 -26.36
CA ASP A 369 6.20 -8.74 -27.45
C ASP A 369 4.69 -8.94 -27.45
N THR A 370 4.08 -9.07 -26.27
CA THR A 370 2.62 -9.21 -26.15
C THR A 370 1.90 -7.94 -26.61
N LEU A 371 2.43 -6.75 -26.28
CA LEU A 371 1.92 -5.48 -26.78
C LEU A 371 1.96 -5.40 -28.31
N LYS A 372 3.09 -5.76 -28.93
CA LYS A 372 3.23 -5.77 -30.40
C LYS A 372 2.25 -6.73 -31.07
N ILE A 373 2.14 -7.95 -30.56
CA ILE A 373 1.26 -8.98 -31.14
C ILE A 373 -0.21 -8.65 -30.95
N ALA A 374 -0.57 -8.01 -29.83
CA ALA A 374 -1.92 -7.52 -29.59
C ALA A 374 -2.26 -6.27 -30.43
N GLY A 375 -1.33 -5.74 -31.24
CA GLY A 375 -1.51 -4.52 -32.01
C GLY A 375 -1.66 -3.27 -31.13
N LYS A 376 -0.98 -3.26 -29.97
CA LYS A 376 -1.01 -2.21 -28.95
C LYS A 376 0.36 -1.53 -28.75
N GLU A 377 1.17 -1.51 -29.79
CA GLU A 377 2.53 -0.96 -29.75
C GLU A 377 2.56 0.56 -29.54
N GLU A 378 1.46 1.27 -29.78
CA GLU A 378 1.30 2.69 -29.46
C GLU A 378 1.48 2.98 -27.97
N LEU A 379 1.24 1.99 -27.10
CA LEU A 379 1.50 2.12 -25.66
C LEU A 379 2.99 2.09 -25.31
N LEU A 380 3.86 1.73 -26.25
CA LEU A 380 5.32 1.76 -26.12
C LEU A 380 5.96 3.01 -26.75
N GLN A 381 5.17 3.90 -27.35
CA GLN A 381 5.64 5.12 -28.02
C GLN A 381 5.72 6.34 -27.09
#